data_AF-A0A2I0IXM8-F1
#
_entry.id   AF-A0A2I0IXM8-F1
#
_cell.length_a   1.000
_cell.length_b   1.000
_cell.length_c   1.000
_cell.angle_alpha   90.00
_cell.angle_beta   90.00
_cell.angle_gamma   90.00
#
_symmetry.space_group_name_H-M   'P 1'
#
loop_
_entity.id
_entity.type
_entity.pdbx_description
1 polymer ?
#
loop_
_entity_poly.entity_id
_entity_poly.type
_entity_poly.pdbx_seq_one_letter_code
_entity_poly.pdbx_strand_id
1 'polypeptide(L)'
;MLARRVRIRIRTLHLLMICIVVSSSPPEDPVKCPSSTNNNNCTVRNSYGAFPDRSTCRVGNVTFPRSEEEVMSAIAAATKAGRKMKVATRYSHSIPKMVCSDGDYGLLISTKYLNRVLKVDAASMTISVQGGVTLRQVLNISRLPLHI
;
A
#
# COMPACT_ATOMS: atom_id res chain seq x y z
N MET A 1 -46.28 23.43 14.79
CA MET A 1 -45.95 22.00 14.55
C MET A 1 -45.24 21.74 13.22
N LEU A 2 -45.67 22.34 12.10
CA LEU A 2 -45.07 22.13 10.76
C LEU A 2 -43.57 22.47 10.69
N ALA A 3 -43.16 23.62 11.23
CA ALA A 3 -41.76 24.05 11.24
C ALA A 3 -40.82 23.09 12.01
N ARG A 4 -41.30 22.42 13.07
CA ARG A 4 -40.53 21.38 13.79
C ARG A 4 -40.37 20.13 12.94
N ARG A 5 -41.42 19.69 12.22
CA ARG A 5 -41.35 18.52 11.31
C ARG A 5 -40.42 18.76 10.13
N VAL A 6 -40.41 19.97 9.57
CA VAL A 6 -39.48 20.38 8.49
C VAL A 6 -38.03 20.37 8.97
N ARG A 7 -37.74 20.96 10.15
CA ARG A 7 -36.38 20.91 10.74
C ARG A 7 -35.90 19.49 11.03
N ILE A 8 -36.79 18.60 11.49
CA ILE A 8 -36.45 17.20 11.72
C ILE A 8 -36.08 16.54 10.39
N ARG A 9 -36.91 16.67 9.34
CA ARG A 9 -36.63 16.09 8.02
C ARG A 9 -35.32 16.58 7.39
N ILE A 10 -35.00 17.87 7.52
CA ILE A 10 -33.72 18.43 7.03
C ILE A 10 -32.52 17.80 7.76
N ARG A 11 -32.60 17.66 9.09
CA ARG A 11 -31.54 17.03 9.90
C ARG A 11 -31.37 15.56 9.57
N THR A 12 -32.46 14.82 9.39
CA THR A 12 -32.41 13.40 8.98
C THR A 12 -31.80 13.25 7.58
N LEU A 13 -32.14 14.14 6.64
CA LEU A 13 -31.58 14.14 5.29
C LEU A 13 -30.08 14.47 5.29
N HIS A 14 -29.63 15.41 6.12
CA HIS A 14 -28.21 15.71 6.29
C HIS A 14 -27.44 14.54 6.92
N LEU A 15 -28.00 13.90 7.94
CA LEU A 15 -27.37 12.72 8.56
C LEU A 15 -27.27 11.55 7.58
N LEU A 16 -28.34 11.31 6.80
CA LEU A 16 -28.35 10.30 5.76
C LEU A 16 -27.28 10.60 4.70
N MET A 17 -27.19 11.86 4.21
CA MET A 17 -26.14 12.30 3.27
C MET A 17 -24.73 12.06 3.82
N ILE A 18 -24.46 12.39 5.08
CA ILE A 18 -23.14 12.14 5.70
C ILE A 18 -22.81 10.63 5.73
N CYS A 19 -23.78 9.76 6.00
CA CYS A 19 -23.56 8.31 5.99
C CYS A 19 -23.25 7.73 4.59
N ILE A 20 -23.72 8.36 3.50
CA ILE A 20 -23.46 7.90 2.13
C ILE A 20 -22.09 8.35 1.61
N VAL A 21 -21.51 9.46 2.12
CA VAL A 21 -20.18 9.94 1.69
C VAL A 21 -18.99 9.34 2.44
N VAL A 22 -19.20 8.68 3.58
CA VAL A 22 -18.10 7.99 4.29
C VAL A 22 -17.83 6.64 3.63
N SER A 23 -17.20 6.68 2.46
CA SER A 23 -16.61 5.50 1.83
C SER A 23 -15.19 5.31 2.38
N SER A 24 -14.92 4.14 2.95
CA SER A 24 -13.57 3.75 3.35
C SER A 24 -12.82 3.30 2.11
N SER A 25 -12.27 4.26 1.37
CA SER A 25 -11.36 3.96 0.27
C SER A 25 -10.02 3.47 0.82
N PRO A 26 -9.38 2.47 0.18
CA PRO A 26 -8.03 2.06 0.56
C PRO A 26 -7.06 3.25 0.38
N PRO A 27 -5.95 3.28 1.14
CA PRO A 27 -4.93 4.30 0.96
C PRO A 27 -4.45 4.38 -0.49
N GLU A 28 -4.04 5.57 -0.91
CA GLU A 28 -3.41 5.78 -2.20
C GLU A 28 -2.10 4.98 -2.31
N ASP A 29 -1.61 4.80 -3.54
CA ASP A 29 -0.30 4.22 -3.76
C ASP A 29 0.78 5.04 -3.04
N PRO A 30 1.62 4.41 -2.19
CA PRO A 30 2.62 5.14 -1.43
C PRO A 30 3.74 5.70 -2.31
N VAL A 31 3.93 5.19 -3.53
CA VAL A 31 5.00 5.63 -4.44
C VAL A 31 4.42 6.51 -5.55
N LYS A 32 4.96 7.72 -5.70
CA LYS A 32 4.62 8.62 -6.80
C LYS A 32 5.87 9.01 -7.58
N CYS A 33 5.89 8.66 -8.86
CA CYS A 33 6.98 8.99 -9.79
C CYS A 33 6.45 9.93 -10.88
N PRO A 34 7.23 10.94 -11.32
CA PRO A 34 6.87 11.74 -12.49
C PRO A 34 6.84 10.85 -13.74
N SER A 35 5.79 10.95 -14.56
CA SER A 35 5.62 10.10 -15.75
C SER A 35 6.79 10.17 -16.74
N SER A 36 7.49 11.31 -16.80
CA SER A 36 8.63 11.53 -17.71
C SER A 36 9.93 10.83 -17.31
N THR A 37 10.00 10.26 -16.11
CA THR A 37 11.28 9.86 -15.49
C THR A 37 11.55 8.36 -15.49
N ASN A 38 10.66 7.53 -16.05
CA ASN A 38 10.80 6.06 -16.07
C ASN A 38 11.14 5.47 -14.68
N ASN A 39 10.32 5.82 -13.67
CA ASN A 39 10.48 5.40 -12.26
C ASN A 39 11.71 5.97 -11.54
N ASN A 40 12.21 7.14 -11.97
CA ASN A 40 13.27 7.87 -11.27
C ASN A 40 12.71 9.08 -10.52
N ASN A 41 13.48 9.64 -9.58
CA ASN A 41 13.11 10.85 -8.81
C ASN A 41 11.71 10.76 -8.19
N CYS A 42 11.40 9.59 -7.62
CA CYS A 42 10.11 9.31 -7.03
C CYS A 42 10.03 9.86 -5.60
N THR A 43 8.80 9.97 -5.10
CA THR A 43 8.54 10.25 -3.69
C THR A 43 7.75 9.11 -3.08
N VAL A 44 7.99 8.85 -1.79
CA VAL A 44 7.27 7.85 -1.02
C VAL A 44 6.54 8.50 0.14
N ARG A 45 5.33 8.04 0.44
CA ARG A 45 4.53 8.43 1.60
C ARG A 45 4.07 7.17 2.33
N ASN A 46 3.64 7.32 3.58
CA ASN A 46 2.94 6.26 4.27
C ASN A 46 1.43 6.28 3.95
N SER A 47 0.68 5.34 4.51
CA SER A 47 -0.78 5.25 4.36
C SER A 47 -1.56 6.49 4.80
N TYR A 48 -0.95 7.37 5.61
CA TYR A 48 -1.55 8.63 6.07
C TYR A 48 -1.28 9.79 5.10
N GLY A 49 -0.53 9.55 4.02
CA GLY A 49 -0.18 10.54 3.02
C GLY A 49 0.98 11.46 3.40
N ALA A 50 1.54 11.34 4.61
CA ALA A 50 2.71 12.10 5.07
C ALA A 50 3.36 11.43 6.29
N PHE A 51 4.68 11.60 6.41
CA PHE A 51 5.41 11.22 7.62
C PHE A 51 5.27 12.29 8.72
N PRO A 52 5.50 11.94 10.00
CA PRO A 52 5.27 12.83 11.15
C PRO A 52 6.02 14.18 11.09
N ASP A 53 7.26 14.16 10.61
CA ASP A 53 8.11 15.35 10.44
C ASP A 53 7.76 16.19 9.21
N ARG A 54 6.72 15.79 8.44
CA ARG A 54 6.25 16.40 7.19
C ARG A 54 7.27 16.48 6.06
N SER A 55 8.50 15.98 6.26
CA SER A 55 9.54 16.10 5.26
C SER A 55 9.35 15.08 4.13
N THR A 56 9.72 15.45 2.91
CA THR A 56 9.52 14.61 1.72
C THR A 56 10.54 13.49 1.69
N CYS A 57 10.07 12.26 1.53
CA CYS A 57 10.91 11.10 1.33
C CYS A 57 11.16 10.90 -0.17
N ARG A 58 12.33 11.32 -0.64
CA ARG A 58 12.76 11.14 -2.04
C ARG A 58 13.46 9.79 -2.22
N VAL A 59 13.28 9.21 -3.40
CA VAL A 59 13.93 7.97 -3.81
C VAL A 59 14.44 8.15 -5.23
N GLY A 60 15.72 7.85 -5.43
CA GLY A 60 16.39 7.92 -6.73
C GLY A 60 15.71 7.10 -7.81
N ASN A 61 15.44 5.82 -7.53
CA ASN A 61 14.77 4.93 -8.46
C ASN A 61 13.91 3.88 -7.74
N VAL A 62 12.84 3.43 -8.40
CA VAL A 62 11.91 2.42 -7.89
C VAL A 62 11.79 1.26 -8.87
N THR A 63 11.75 0.05 -8.35
CA THR A 63 11.40 -1.16 -9.09
C THR A 63 10.04 -1.69 -8.64
N PHE A 64 9.30 -2.28 -9.57
CA PHE A 64 7.97 -2.85 -9.36
C PHE A 64 7.96 -4.33 -9.77
N PRO A 65 8.71 -5.20 -9.08
CA PRO A 65 8.82 -6.60 -9.43
C PRO A 65 7.47 -7.33 -9.40
N ARG A 66 7.34 -8.35 -10.26
CA ARG A 66 6.18 -9.23 -10.36
C ARG A 66 6.50 -10.69 -10.05
N SER A 67 7.79 -11.03 -9.93
CA SER A 67 8.27 -12.37 -9.61
C SER A 67 9.46 -12.30 -8.65
N GLU A 68 9.84 -13.45 -8.10
CA GLU A 68 11.02 -13.58 -7.23
C GLU A 68 12.31 -13.31 -8.00
N GLU A 69 12.39 -13.75 -9.25
CA GLU A 69 13.54 -13.52 -10.13
C GLU A 69 13.75 -12.02 -10.38
N GLU A 70 12.67 -11.26 -10.58
CA GLU A 70 12.75 -9.79 -10.71
C GLU A 70 13.23 -9.12 -9.42
N VAL A 71 12.84 -9.64 -8.25
CA VAL A 71 13.38 -9.17 -6.95
C VAL A 71 14.88 -9.45 -6.84
N MET A 72 15.30 -10.68 -7.13
CA MET A 72 16.70 -11.09 -7.05
C MET A 72 17.58 -10.32 -8.04
N SER A 73 17.08 -10.08 -9.25
CA SER A 73 17.76 -9.24 -10.25
C SER A 73 17.94 -7.80 -9.76
N ALA A 74 16.90 -7.19 -9.19
CA ALA A 74 16.98 -5.83 -8.64
C ALA A 74 17.99 -5.75 -7.48
N ILE A 75 17.99 -6.73 -6.57
CA ILE A 75 18.93 -6.82 -5.45
C ILE A 75 20.37 -6.96 -5.97
N ALA A 76 20.61 -7.88 -6.90
CA ALA A 76 21.94 -8.11 -7.46
C ALA A 76 22.49 -6.85 -8.14
N ALA A 77 21.67 -6.18 -8.97
CA ALA A 77 22.06 -4.95 -9.65
C ALA A 77 22.38 -3.81 -8.65
N ALA A 78 21.54 -3.63 -7.62
CA ALA A 78 21.76 -2.60 -6.61
C ALA A 78 22.97 -2.88 -5.73
N THR A 79 23.19 -4.12 -5.32
CA THR A 79 24.37 -4.55 -4.57
C THR A 79 25.64 -4.31 -5.39
N LYS A 80 25.66 -4.71 -6.66
CA LYS A 80 26.78 -4.44 -7.57
C LYS A 80 27.08 -2.94 -7.70
N ALA A 81 26.06 -2.10 -7.65
CA ALA A 81 26.17 -0.64 -7.71
C ALA A 81 26.40 0.03 -6.35
N GLY A 82 26.50 -0.73 -5.25
CA GLY A 82 26.67 -0.18 -3.89
C GLY A 82 25.49 0.67 -3.40
N ARG A 83 24.28 0.47 -3.94
CA ARG A 83 23.10 1.29 -3.65
C ARG A 83 22.36 0.77 -2.42
N LYS A 84 22.02 1.67 -1.47
CA LYS A 84 21.15 1.31 -0.34
C LYS A 84 19.74 1.02 -0.85
N MET A 85 19.16 -0.07 -0.36
CA MET A 85 17.83 -0.55 -0.73
C MET A 85 16.84 -0.43 0.43
N LYS A 86 15.59 -0.14 0.11
CA LYS A 86 14.44 -0.23 1.03
C LYS A 86 13.25 -0.88 0.33
N VAL A 87 12.33 -1.45 1.10
CA VAL A 87 11.13 -2.12 0.59
C VAL A 87 9.89 -1.32 0.97
N ALA A 88 9.01 -1.07 0.01
CA ALA A 88 7.69 -0.49 0.23
C ALA A 88 6.60 -1.53 -0.02
N THR A 89 5.80 -1.84 1.00
CA THR A 89 4.61 -2.68 0.83
C THR A 89 3.46 -1.90 0.19
N ARG A 90 2.40 -2.62 -0.24
CA ARG A 90 1.27 -2.07 -1.02
C ARG A 90 0.73 -0.72 -0.53
N TYR A 91 0.70 -0.50 0.80
CA TYR A 91 0.16 0.72 1.42
C TYR A 91 1.12 1.43 2.37
N SER A 92 2.33 0.91 2.62
CA SER A 92 3.36 1.54 3.44
C SER A 92 2.84 2.13 4.77
N HIS A 93 2.32 1.29 5.68
CA HIS A 93 1.69 1.78 6.93
C HIS A 93 2.67 2.28 8.02
N SER A 94 3.97 2.30 7.77
CA SER A 94 4.95 2.70 8.80
C SER A 94 4.81 4.20 9.13
N ILE A 95 4.63 4.50 10.41
CA ILE A 95 4.65 5.89 10.90
C ILE A 95 6.06 6.48 10.79
N PRO A 96 7.14 5.81 11.26
CA PRO A 96 8.49 6.28 10.99
C PRO A 96 8.87 6.08 9.53
N LYS A 97 9.85 6.86 9.08
CA LYS A 97 10.41 6.88 7.71
C LYS A 97 11.27 5.66 7.35
N MET A 98 10.87 4.45 7.76
CA MET A 98 11.67 3.23 7.54
C MET A 98 11.88 2.90 6.06
N VAL A 99 10.94 3.31 5.22
CA VAL A 99 10.94 3.10 3.77
C VAL A 99 11.81 4.12 3.01
N CYS A 100 12.26 5.20 3.67
CA CYS A 100 13.12 6.18 3.04
C CYS A 100 14.52 5.61 2.84
N SER A 101 14.92 5.54 1.58
CA SER A 101 16.26 5.14 1.16
C SER A 101 17.22 6.34 1.19
N ASP A 102 18.40 6.17 0.59
CA ASP A 102 19.48 7.17 0.53
C ASP A 102 19.19 8.31 -0.47
N GLY A 103 18.02 8.95 -0.32
CA GLY A 103 17.56 10.03 -1.20
C GLY A 103 17.62 9.65 -2.67
N ASP A 104 18.27 10.50 -3.47
CA ASP A 104 18.34 10.41 -4.93
C ASP A 104 19.24 9.27 -5.45
N TYR A 105 20.01 8.59 -4.58
CA TYR A 105 20.83 7.43 -4.95
C TYR A 105 20.21 6.08 -4.54
N GLY A 106 19.25 6.12 -3.60
CA GLY A 106 18.61 4.93 -3.07
C GLY A 106 17.76 4.17 -4.09
N LEU A 107 17.60 2.86 -3.88
CA LEU A 107 16.64 2.01 -4.58
C LEU A 107 15.48 1.67 -3.65
N LEU A 108 14.26 1.81 -4.15
CA LEU A 108 13.07 1.26 -3.51
C LEU A 108 12.55 0.06 -4.30
N ILE A 109 12.27 -1.03 -3.60
CA ILE A 109 11.62 -2.23 -4.14
C ILE A 109 10.16 -2.21 -3.69
N SER A 110 9.23 -2.00 -4.62
CA SER A 110 7.79 -1.97 -4.31
C SER A 110 7.18 -3.35 -4.45
N THR A 111 6.53 -3.86 -3.40
CA THR A 111 5.81 -5.15 -3.47
C THR A 111 4.40 -5.03 -4.05
N LYS A 112 4.06 -3.87 -4.64
CA LYS A 112 2.73 -3.57 -5.19
C LYS A 112 2.14 -4.68 -6.07
N TYR A 113 2.97 -5.31 -6.90
CA TYR A 113 2.54 -6.39 -7.82
C TYR A 113 2.96 -7.80 -7.37
N LEU A 114 3.62 -7.92 -6.21
CA LEU A 114 3.89 -9.18 -5.53
C LEU A 114 2.74 -9.51 -4.56
N ASN A 115 1.52 -9.60 -5.08
CA ASN A 115 0.29 -9.67 -4.29
C ASN A 115 -0.55 -10.92 -4.59
N ARG A 116 0.09 -12.03 -4.96
CA ARG A 116 -0.58 -13.31 -5.25
C ARG A 116 -0.61 -14.23 -4.04
N VAL A 117 -1.64 -15.06 -4.00
CA VAL A 117 -1.72 -16.26 -3.17
C VAL A 117 -1.05 -17.39 -3.94
N LEU A 118 -0.08 -18.05 -3.32
CA LEU A 118 0.69 -19.13 -3.96
C LEU A 118 0.08 -20.50 -3.63
N LYS A 119 -0.30 -20.71 -2.37
CA LYS A 119 -0.87 -21.97 -1.89
C LYS A 119 -1.81 -21.74 -0.71
N VAL A 120 -2.91 -22.50 -0.68
CA VAL A 120 -3.78 -22.66 0.50
C VAL A 120 -3.81 -24.15 0.81
N ASP A 121 -3.41 -24.53 2.01
CA ASP A 121 -3.32 -25.92 2.43
C ASP A 121 -4.12 -26.08 3.74
N ALA A 122 -5.34 -26.60 3.61
CA ALA A 122 -6.27 -26.74 4.74
C ALA A 122 -5.81 -27.83 5.73
N ALA A 123 -5.18 -28.89 5.24
CA ALA A 123 -4.72 -29.99 6.08
C ALA A 123 -3.61 -29.54 7.04
N SER A 124 -2.66 -28.74 6.53
CA SER A 124 -1.58 -28.17 7.36
C SER A 124 -1.94 -26.83 8.00
N MET A 125 -3.13 -26.27 7.74
CA MET A 125 -3.56 -24.94 8.18
C MET A 125 -2.59 -23.81 7.76
N THR A 126 -2.04 -23.89 6.54
CA THR A 126 -1.08 -22.91 6.03
C THR A 126 -1.58 -22.17 4.80
N ILE A 127 -1.17 -20.91 4.68
CA ILE A 127 -1.38 -20.09 3.48
C ILE A 127 -0.03 -19.50 3.09
N SER A 128 0.43 -19.78 1.87
CA SER A 128 1.62 -19.17 1.30
C SER A 128 1.21 -18.02 0.38
N VAL A 129 1.72 -16.82 0.66
CA VAL A 129 1.40 -15.61 -0.09
C VAL A 129 2.67 -14.83 -0.40
N GLN A 130 2.62 -14.02 -1.45
CA GLN A 130 3.66 -13.03 -1.72
C GLN A 130 3.60 -11.86 -0.71
N GLY A 131 4.73 -11.21 -0.45
CA GLY A 131 4.87 -10.18 0.59
C GLY A 131 4.08 -8.87 0.37
N GLY A 132 3.44 -8.70 -0.78
CA GLY A 132 2.52 -7.58 -1.06
C GLY A 132 1.05 -7.88 -0.81
N VAL A 133 0.69 -9.10 -0.39
CA VAL A 133 -0.68 -9.45 0.00
C VAL A 133 -1.07 -8.73 1.29
N THR A 134 -2.27 -8.17 1.32
CA THR A 134 -2.79 -7.45 2.49
C THR A 134 -3.37 -8.41 3.52
N LEU A 135 -3.37 -8.01 4.80
CA LEU A 135 -4.00 -8.79 5.87
C LEU A 135 -5.48 -9.09 5.58
N ARG A 136 -6.22 -8.13 5.00
CA ARG A 136 -7.63 -8.34 4.62
C ARG A 136 -7.79 -9.43 3.57
N GLN A 137 -6.89 -9.51 2.59
CA GLN A 137 -6.91 -10.61 1.62
C GLN A 137 -6.66 -11.95 2.30
N VAL A 138 -5.65 -12.04 3.18
CA VAL A 138 -5.37 -13.27 3.96
C VAL A 138 -6.61 -13.72 4.74
N LEU A 139 -7.26 -12.79 5.46
CA LEU A 139 -8.46 -13.08 6.24
C LEU A 139 -9.66 -13.52 5.38
N ASN A 140 -9.78 -12.99 4.16
CA ASN A 140 -10.83 -13.41 3.25
C ASN A 140 -10.56 -14.83 2.72
N ILE A 141 -9.31 -15.15 2.39
CA ILE A 141 -8.91 -16.49 1.93
C ILE A 141 -9.10 -17.53 3.03
N SER A 142 -8.73 -17.20 4.28
CA SER A 142 -8.86 -18.11 5.41
C SER A 142 -10.30 -18.43 5.79
N ARG A 143 -11.29 -17.67 5.28
CA ARG A 143 -12.72 -17.95 5.48
C ARG A 143 -13.30 -18.90 4.43
N LEU A 144 -12.65 -19.07 3.29
CA LEU A 144 -13.10 -19.99 2.23
C LEU A 144 -13.18 -21.46 2.66
N PRO A 145 -12.29 -22.02 3.51
CA PRO A 145 -12.41 -23.40 3.98
C PRO A 145 -13.56 -23.65 4.98
N LEU A 146 -14.34 -22.62 5.38
CA LEU A 146 -15.50 -22.78 6.28
C LEU A 146 -16.83 -23.00 5.52
N HIS A 147 -16.81 -23.13 4.19
CA HIS A 147 -17.99 -23.32 3.35
C HIS A 147 -18.01 -24.67 2.60
N ILE A 148 -17.26 -25.68 3.07
CA ILE A 148 -17.40 -27.08 2.67
C ILE A 148 -17.84 -27.89 3.88
#